data_AF-A0A7R9IBX2-F1
#
_entry.id   AF-A0A7R9IBX2-F1
#
_cell.length_a   1.000
_cell.length_b   1.000
_cell.length_c   1.000
_cell.angle_alpha   90.00
_cell.angle_beta   90.00
_cell.angle_gamma   90.00
#
_symmetry.space_group_name_H-M   'P 1'
#
loop_
_entity.id
_entity.type
_entity.pdbx_description
1 polymer ?
#
loop_
_entity_poly.entity_id
_entity_poly.type
_entity_poly.pdbx_seq_one_letter_code
_entity_poly.pdbx_strand_id
1 'polypeptide(L)'
;MAVKRVRGNRWRDVGAEAKRCREPYIRCAECKQVNICITCFAEGAEGFPHKNNHSYIIIRNNFPLFADSTWKAYEEIRFLDALLECGFGNWGDIARQLKTRNKEECEKHFLSTYIDNPKLPSFSESLQPLIKLTPLPYWEYRPIDIEDPPRYTATSGQCYQALGGYNAARGDFDVEYDNYAEASLSQMELDIYKNEDEDCKLIQSLQVAIFSSYNQRLKDRKRRKQIIRDHGLILIRKTLSWLQRYETTITKSVSDRVLIFMQLMSGLDFEYLMEGLHHAGELRQYILRLQELRENGLTCFHSCRLYQKLKRDRENQQKERRMYMSNPAYCWRSIKESVLKNHSIPLNNKLFQASTVSTYRRSAPPLDIIGLPGYDRLTPAERQMCSLVRLVPESYLDFKRILTTECKRHNGLKLAQARTLIKIDVNKTRKVFDFLLQEEFENAETLLISEVHMLLEHRKAQNESAEEEQEFSEVFMKTLTYTNRFRKFKNKETISAVRSLLMQKKLHKFELASLANLCPETPEEAKSLIPSLEGRFEDEELRQILDDIQTKRSLQY
;
A
#
# COMPACT_ATOMS: atom_id res chain seq x y z
N MET A 1 19.64 35.14 21.68
CA MET A 1 18.91 35.00 22.96
C MET A 1 18.70 33.53 23.26
N ALA A 2 19.45 32.99 24.22
CA ALA A 2 19.41 31.58 24.60
C ALA A 2 18.22 31.32 25.52
N VAL A 3 17.28 30.48 25.08
CA VAL A 3 16.23 29.95 25.97
C VAL A 3 16.77 28.65 26.57
N LYS A 4 17.17 28.72 27.85
CA LYS A 4 17.57 27.56 28.65
C LYS A 4 16.43 26.53 28.62
N ARG A 5 16.68 25.35 28.01
CA ARG A 5 15.93 24.13 28.31
C ARG A 5 16.20 23.78 29.77
N VAL A 6 15.24 24.09 30.64
CA VAL A 6 15.29 23.65 32.04
C VAL A 6 15.14 22.13 32.06
N ARG A 7 16.05 21.48 32.79
CA ARG A 7 16.13 20.04 33.01
C ARG A 7 14.81 19.48 33.55
N GLY A 8 14.54 18.22 33.23
CA GLY A 8 13.30 17.50 33.46
C GLY A 8 12.54 17.84 34.74
N ASN A 9 11.30 18.31 34.56
CA ASN A 9 10.29 18.24 35.59
C ASN A 9 9.60 16.88 35.48
N ARG A 10 10.25 15.84 36.02
CA ARG A 10 9.52 14.66 36.48
C ARG A 10 8.40 15.17 37.38
N TRP A 11 7.22 14.58 37.26
CA TRP A 11 6.26 14.58 38.35
C TRP A 11 7.05 14.30 39.62
N ARG A 12 7.01 15.20 40.62
CA ARG A 12 7.41 14.77 41.96
C ARG A 12 6.56 13.54 42.22
N ASP A 13 7.19 12.40 42.49
CA ASP A 13 6.50 11.22 42.98
C ASP A 13 5.59 11.66 44.13
N VAL A 14 4.30 11.81 43.84
CA VAL A 14 3.27 11.94 44.86
C VAL A 14 2.70 10.54 44.94
N GLY A 15 3.32 9.72 45.79
CA GLY A 15 2.79 8.42 46.13
C GLY A 15 1.32 8.55 46.52
N ALA A 16 0.49 7.67 45.95
CA ALA A 16 -0.76 7.08 46.43
C ALA A 16 -1.77 7.89 47.29
N GLU A 17 -1.64 9.19 47.46
CA GLU A 17 -2.61 10.08 48.08
C GLU A 17 -2.78 11.28 47.15
N ALA A 18 -3.89 11.26 46.40
CA ALA A 18 -4.27 12.33 45.50
C ALA A 18 -4.40 13.65 46.28
N LYS A 19 -3.34 14.47 46.28
CA LYS A 19 -3.44 15.87 46.71
C LYS A 19 -4.47 16.56 45.82
N ARG A 20 -5.68 16.75 46.35
CA ARG A 20 -6.79 17.46 45.70
C ARG A 20 -6.26 18.81 45.20
N CYS A 21 -6.35 19.05 43.89
CA CYS A 21 -6.03 20.36 43.33
C CYS A 21 -6.97 21.40 43.96
N ARG A 22 -6.43 22.52 44.43
CA ARG A 22 -7.27 23.63 44.91
C ARG A 22 -7.99 24.27 43.73
N GLU A 23 -9.27 24.55 43.90
CA GLU A 23 -10.07 25.24 42.88
C GLU A 23 -9.59 26.68 42.64
N PRO A 24 -9.69 27.19 41.39
CA PRO A 24 -10.10 26.46 40.19
C PRO A 24 -8.96 25.58 39.64
N TYR A 25 -9.30 24.39 39.15
CA TYR A 25 -8.34 23.47 38.55
C TYR A 25 -8.83 22.98 37.18
N ILE A 26 -7.90 22.43 36.40
CA ILE A 26 -8.13 22.03 35.03
C ILE A 26 -8.19 20.50 34.99
N ARG A 27 -9.22 19.95 34.37
CA ARG A 27 -9.37 18.51 34.16
C ARG A 27 -9.12 18.19 32.70
N CYS A 28 -8.29 17.20 32.41
CA CYS A 28 -8.14 16.72 31.05
C CYS A 28 -9.45 16.07 30.57
N ALA A 29 -9.90 16.40 29.36
CA ALA A 29 -11.12 15.84 28.76
C ALA A 29 -10.89 14.44 28.17
N GLU A 30 -9.63 14.11 27.85
CA GLU A 30 -9.25 12.88 27.15
C GLU A 30 -8.68 11.81 28.11
N CYS A 31 -7.98 12.24 29.17
CA CYS A 31 -7.41 11.31 30.15
C CYS A 31 -8.39 11.01 31.29
N LYS A 32 -8.46 9.73 31.70
CA LYS A 32 -9.21 9.34 32.89
C LYS A 32 -8.58 9.94 34.14
N GLN A 33 -9.35 10.76 34.86
CA GLN A 33 -9.04 11.28 36.21
C GLN A 33 -7.75 12.12 36.33
N VAL A 34 -7.32 12.82 35.28
CA VAL A 34 -6.16 13.72 35.36
C VAL A 34 -6.62 15.15 35.70
N ASN A 35 -6.29 15.59 36.92
CA ASN A 35 -6.50 16.96 37.40
C ASN A 35 -5.15 17.69 37.43
N ILE A 36 -5.15 18.91 36.91
CA ILE A 36 -3.97 19.75 36.69
C ILE A 36 -4.23 21.08 37.39
N CYS A 37 -3.32 21.52 38.25
CA CYS A 37 -3.43 22.86 38.82
C CYS A 37 -3.03 23.93 37.78
N ILE A 38 -3.44 25.18 38.03
CA ILE A 38 -3.22 26.31 37.10
C ILE A 38 -1.74 26.49 36.76
N THR A 39 -0.84 26.32 37.74
CA THR A 39 0.60 26.46 37.53
C THR A 39 1.16 25.35 36.65
N CYS A 40 0.79 24.09 36.89
CA CYS A 40 1.22 22.96 36.05
C CYS A 40 0.68 23.08 34.61
N PHE A 41 -0.53 23.60 34.44
CA PHE A 41 -1.08 23.86 33.11
C PHE A 41 -0.35 24.98 32.38
N ALA A 42 -0.05 26.10 33.06
CA ALA A 42 0.69 27.22 32.47
C ALA A 42 2.13 26.83 32.08
N GLU A 43 2.75 25.90 32.81
CA GLU A 43 4.07 25.35 32.49
C GLU A 43 4.04 24.28 31.40
N GLY A 44 2.86 23.87 30.93
CA GLY A 44 2.71 22.83 29.92
C GLY A 44 3.14 21.44 30.41
N ALA A 45 2.92 21.13 31.69
CA ALA A 45 3.37 19.89 32.31
C ALA A 45 2.73 18.67 31.64
N GLU A 46 3.57 17.76 31.13
CA GLU A 46 3.17 16.49 30.54
C GLU A 46 3.43 15.31 31.49
N GLY A 47 2.69 14.21 31.35
CA GLY A 47 2.95 12.98 32.07
C GLY A 47 2.09 11.85 31.58
N PHE A 48 2.64 10.67 31.34
CA PHE A 48 1.91 9.54 30.77
C PHE A 48 0.69 9.15 31.65
N PRO A 49 -0.56 9.10 31.14
CA PRO A 49 -0.98 9.17 29.73
C PRO A 49 -1.38 10.57 29.20
N HIS A 50 -1.27 11.63 29.99
CA HIS A 50 -1.60 13.01 29.64
C HIS A 50 -0.53 13.74 28.81
N LYS A 51 -0.99 14.43 27.77
CA LYS A 51 -0.21 15.35 26.92
C LYS A 51 -0.77 16.76 26.98
N ASN A 52 0.09 17.75 26.84
CA ASN A 52 -0.26 19.17 26.89
C ASN A 52 -1.15 19.65 25.73
N ASN A 53 -1.32 18.83 24.70
CA ASN A 53 -2.19 19.08 23.56
C ASN A 53 -3.61 18.50 23.74
N HIS A 54 -3.87 17.76 24.83
CA HIS A 54 -5.20 17.22 25.09
C HIS A 54 -6.19 18.35 25.40
N SER A 55 -7.43 18.14 24.97
CA SER A 55 -8.56 18.99 25.32
C SER A 55 -8.75 19.04 26.84
N TYR A 56 -9.17 20.18 27.36
CA TYR A 56 -9.28 20.40 28.80
C TYR A 56 -10.60 21.07 29.18
N ILE A 57 -11.02 20.84 30.43
CA ILE A 57 -12.22 21.39 31.04
C ILE A 57 -11.80 22.15 32.28
N ILE A 58 -12.18 23.42 32.37
CA ILE A 58 -11.94 24.22 33.58
C ILE A 58 -13.04 23.88 34.58
N ILE A 59 -12.67 23.32 35.72
CA ILE A 59 -13.62 23.00 36.80
C ILE A 59 -13.68 24.20 37.75
N ARG A 60 -14.89 24.73 37.93
CA ARG A 60 -15.23 25.83 38.84
C ARG A 60 -16.57 25.53 39.50
N ASN A 61 -16.70 25.73 40.81
CA ASN A 61 -17.96 25.58 41.53
C ASN A 61 -18.80 26.88 41.58
N ASN A 62 -18.59 27.79 40.62
CA ASN A 62 -19.30 29.08 40.55
C ASN A 62 -20.52 28.99 39.60
N PHE A 63 -21.34 27.95 39.76
CA PHE A 63 -22.60 27.76 39.03
C PHE A 63 -23.72 27.40 40.01
N PRO A 64 -24.99 27.71 39.71
CA PRO A 64 -26.11 27.30 40.55
C PRO A 64 -26.34 25.80 40.43
N LEU A 65 -26.42 25.08 41.55
CA LEU A 65 -26.58 23.62 41.56
C LEU A 65 -28.02 23.22 41.19
N PHE A 66 -29.00 24.03 41.58
CA PHE A 66 -30.41 23.83 41.29
C PHE A 66 -30.90 24.94 40.36
N ALA A 67 -31.64 24.59 39.31
CA ALA A 67 -32.08 25.54 38.28
C ALA A 67 -32.92 26.70 38.85
N ASP A 68 -33.63 26.46 39.96
CA ASP A 68 -34.52 27.42 40.61
C ASP A 68 -33.85 28.14 41.80
N SER A 69 -32.57 27.87 42.10
CA SER A 69 -31.90 28.44 43.28
C SER A 69 -30.86 29.51 42.93
N THR A 70 -30.77 30.53 43.78
CA THR A 70 -29.68 31.52 43.75
C THR A 70 -28.40 31.02 44.43
N TRP A 71 -28.38 29.76 44.87
CA TRP A 71 -27.30 29.16 45.64
C TRP A 71 -26.27 28.53 44.70
N LYS A 72 -25.02 28.93 44.87
CA LYS A 72 -23.91 28.40 44.05
C LYS A 72 -23.39 27.10 44.65
N ALA A 73 -22.86 26.21 43.82
CA ALA A 73 -22.33 24.92 44.27
C ALA A 73 -21.27 25.04 45.38
N TYR A 74 -20.42 26.07 45.36
CA TYR A 74 -19.47 26.30 46.47
C TYR A 74 -20.14 26.74 47.78
N GLU A 75 -21.27 27.47 47.70
CA GLU A 75 -22.04 27.89 48.88
C GLU A 75 -22.76 26.69 49.47
N GLU A 76 -23.26 25.79 48.62
CA GLU A 76 -23.92 24.56 49.03
C GLU A 76 -22.98 23.63 49.81
N ILE A 77 -21.77 23.40 49.29
CA ILE A 77 -20.76 22.57 49.97
C ILE A 77 -20.42 23.16 51.34
N ARG A 78 -20.18 24.48 51.40
CA ARG A 78 -19.88 25.17 52.66
C ARG A 78 -21.04 25.13 53.64
N PHE A 79 -22.27 25.18 53.15
CA PHE A 79 -23.46 25.11 53.98
C PHE A 79 -23.65 23.73 54.58
N LEU A 80 -23.44 22.67 53.79
CA LEU A 80 -23.48 21.29 54.29
C LEU A 80 -22.33 21.01 55.29
N ASP A 81 -21.12 21.51 55.02
CA ASP A 81 -20.00 21.40 55.97
C ASP A 81 -20.32 22.12 57.29
N ALA A 82 -20.86 23.34 57.22
CA ALA A 82 -21.28 24.11 58.40
C ALA A 82 -22.44 23.45 59.14
N LEU A 83 -23.36 22.79 58.43
CA LEU A 83 -24.47 22.04 59.03
C LEU A 83 -23.99 20.76 59.71
N LEU A 84 -22.97 20.09 59.15
CA LEU A 84 -22.30 18.95 59.77
C LEU A 84 -21.56 19.35 61.05
N GLU A 85 -20.87 20.49 61.05
CA GLU A 85 -20.10 20.98 62.20
C GLU A 85 -20.98 21.59 63.30
N CYS A 86 -21.96 22.44 62.94
CA CYS A 86 -22.80 23.15 63.91
C CYS A 86 -24.05 22.37 64.34
N GLY A 87 -24.46 21.35 63.59
CA GLY A 87 -25.67 20.58 63.84
C GLY A 87 -26.96 21.26 63.32
N PHE A 88 -27.97 20.43 63.05
CA PHE A 88 -29.29 20.87 62.57
C PHE A 88 -30.00 21.79 63.59
N GLY A 89 -30.60 22.88 63.13
CA GLY A 89 -31.32 23.86 63.96
C GLY A 89 -30.47 25.05 64.45
N ASN A 90 -29.14 24.97 64.36
CA ASN A 90 -28.23 26.07 64.74
C ASN A 90 -27.97 27.05 63.58
N TRP A 91 -29.04 27.57 62.97
CA TRP A 91 -28.97 28.41 61.76
C TRP A 91 -28.15 29.71 61.95
N GLY A 92 -28.10 30.23 63.17
CA GLY A 92 -27.32 31.43 63.50
C GLY A 92 -25.80 31.21 63.48
N ASP A 93 -25.32 30.01 63.82
CA ASP A 93 -23.90 29.65 63.72
C ASP A 93 -23.53 29.29 62.29
N ILE A 94 -24.40 28.55 61.60
CA ILE A 94 -24.24 28.18 60.18
C ILE A 94 -24.11 29.44 59.30
N ALA A 95 -24.99 30.43 59.48
CA ALA A 95 -24.93 31.69 58.73
C ALA A 95 -23.62 32.47 59.00
N ARG A 96 -23.13 32.46 60.25
CA ARG A 96 -21.85 33.09 60.62
C ARG A 96 -20.66 32.44 59.92
N GLN A 97 -20.70 31.12 59.72
CA GLN A 97 -19.64 30.37 59.05
C GLN A 97 -19.66 30.56 57.52
N LEU A 98 -20.85 30.65 56.91
CA LEU A 98 -21.02 30.93 55.48
C LEU A 98 -20.61 32.35 55.09
N LYS A 99 -20.91 33.34 55.95
CA LYS A 99 -20.68 34.78 55.73
C LYS A 99 -21.41 35.41 54.53
N THR A 100 -22.11 34.63 53.71
CA THR A 100 -22.77 35.10 52.49
C THR A 100 -24.29 35.20 52.60
N ARG A 101 -24.91 34.49 53.55
CA ARG A 101 -26.38 34.35 53.68
C ARG A 101 -26.84 34.49 55.12
N ASN A 102 -28.12 34.86 55.29
CA ASN A 102 -28.74 35.06 56.59
C ASN A 102 -29.35 33.76 57.16
N LYS A 103 -29.58 33.72 58.48
CA LYS A 103 -30.14 32.55 59.18
C LYS A 103 -31.46 32.04 58.57
N GLU A 104 -32.35 32.96 58.20
CA GLU A 104 -33.68 32.66 57.64
C GLU A 104 -33.58 32.10 56.21
N GLU A 105 -32.57 32.54 55.45
CA GLU A 105 -32.32 32.04 54.10
C GLU A 105 -31.75 30.62 54.13
N CYS A 106 -30.84 30.35 55.08
CA CYS A 106 -30.28 29.01 55.31
C CYS A 106 -31.35 28.00 55.72
N GLU A 107 -32.22 28.37 56.66
CA GLU A 107 -33.32 27.52 57.11
C GLU A 107 -34.31 27.22 55.99
N LYS A 108 -34.77 28.26 55.28
CA LYS A 108 -35.70 28.12 54.17
C LYS A 108 -35.13 27.23 53.06
N HIS A 109 -33.86 27.43 52.70
CA HIS A 109 -33.18 26.64 51.67
C HIS A 109 -33.06 25.16 52.05
N PHE A 110 -32.73 24.86 53.32
CA PHE A 110 -32.65 23.48 53.78
C PHE A 110 -33.99 22.76 53.68
N LEU A 111 -35.04 23.39 54.22
CA LEU A 111 -36.39 22.83 54.22
C LEU A 111 -36.89 22.63 52.79
N SER A 112 -36.79 23.64 51.93
CA SER A 112 -37.31 23.57 50.57
C SER A 112 -36.58 22.56 49.68
N THR A 113 -35.27 22.43 49.84
CA THR A 113 -34.41 21.68 48.91
C THR A 113 -34.17 20.24 49.37
N TYR A 114 -34.05 20.00 50.68
CA TYR A 114 -33.71 18.69 51.23
C TYR A 114 -34.87 17.97 51.93
N ILE A 115 -35.90 18.69 52.42
CA ILE A 115 -37.05 18.08 53.11
C ILE A 115 -38.29 18.05 52.21
N ASP A 116 -38.75 19.20 51.74
CA ASP A 116 -40.05 19.33 51.07
C ASP A 116 -40.06 18.73 49.66
N ASN A 117 -38.93 18.79 48.96
CA ASN A 117 -38.79 18.24 47.61
C ASN A 117 -37.35 17.80 47.32
N PRO A 118 -36.93 16.59 47.75
CA PRO A 118 -35.56 16.12 47.59
C PRO A 118 -35.25 15.86 46.11
N LYS A 119 -34.83 16.91 45.40
CA LYS A 119 -34.31 16.83 44.04
C LYS A 119 -32.82 16.55 44.12
N LEU A 120 -32.40 15.32 43.82
CA LEU A 120 -30.99 15.03 43.59
C LEU A 120 -30.49 15.84 42.38
N PRO A 121 -29.27 16.40 42.39
CA PRO A 121 -28.72 17.07 41.21
C PRO A 121 -28.68 16.09 40.04
N SER A 122 -29.61 16.24 39.09
CA SER A 122 -29.56 15.48 37.85
C SER A 122 -28.56 16.15 36.93
N PHE A 123 -27.50 15.43 36.57
CA PHE A 123 -26.64 15.86 35.49
C PHE A 123 -27.47 15.82 34.21
N SER A 124 -27.57 16.93 33.50
CA SER A 124 -28.09 16.89 32.14
C SER A 124 -27.21 15.95 31.32
N GLU A 125 -27.76 14.87 30.78
CA GLU A 125 -27.08 13.91 29.87
C GLU A 125 -26.54 14.58 28.58
N SER A 126 -26.70 15.89 28.45
CA SER A 126 -26.31 16.73 27.31
C SER A 126 -24.87 17.23 27.33
N LEU A 127 -23.97 16.67 28.15
CA LEU A 127 -22.54 16.70 27.79
C LEU A 127 -22.30 15.68 26.67
N GLN A 128 -22.96 15.87 25.52
CA GLN A 128 -22.31 15.47 24.29
C GLN A 128 -20.95 16.14 24.32
N PRO A 129 -19.84 15.39 24.20
CA PRO A 129 -18.55 15.99 24.08
C PRO A 129 -18.67 17.09 23.02
N LEU A 130 -18.19 18.30 23.30
CA LEU A 130 -17.93 19.34 22.30
C LEU A 130 -16.82 18.90 21.33
N ILE A 131 -16.76 17.61 21.02
CA ILE A 131 -16.15 17.01 19.85
C ILE A 131 -17.03 17.45 18.67
N LYS A 132 -16.91 18.72 18.29
CA LYS A 132 -16.81 18.98 16.86
C LYS A 132 -15.50 18.32 16.47
N LEU A 133 -15.56 17.05 16.09
CA LEU A 133 -14.62 16.50 15.13
C LEU A 133 -14.69 17.47 13.97
N THR A 134 -13.77 18.44 13.91
CA THR A 134 -13.36 18.97 12.62
C THR A 134 -13.11 17.74 11.78
N PRO A 135 -13.81 17.55 10.64
CA PRO A 135 -13.43 16.52 9.71
C PRO A 135 -11.96 16.80 9.42
N LEU A 136 -11.07 15.93 9.90
CA LEU A 136 -9.72 15.90 9.39
C LEU A 136 -9.89 15.89 7.87
N PRO A 137 -9.25 16.81 7.12
CA PRO A 137 -9.30 16.74 5.67
C PRO A 137 -8.96 15.30 5.30
N TYR A 138 -9.80 14.71 4.46
CA TYR A 138 -9.75 13.31 4.07
C TYR A 138 -8.44 13.07 3.31
N TRP A 139 -7.32 12.92 4.03
CA TRP A 139 -6.20 12.16 3.53
C TRP A 139 -6.63 10.72 3.72
N GLU A 140 -6.87 10.03 2.60
CA GLU A 140 -7.14 8.60 2.59
C GLU A 140 -5.93 7.86 3.17
N TYR A 141 -5.88 7.75 4.48
CA TYR A 141 -5.02 6.79 5.15
C TYR A 141 -5.90 6.04 6.10
N ARG A 142 -6.39 4.92 5.58
CA ARG A 142 -6.88 3.87 6.43
C ARG A 142 -5.65 3.14 6.98
N PRO A 143 -5.45 3.03 8.30
CA PRO A 143 -4.54 2.07 8.89
C PRO A 143 -5.06 0.62 8.72
N ILE A 144 -5.63 0.29 7.56
CA ILE A 144 -6.37 -0.97 7.31
C ILE A 144 -5.48 -2.21 7.45
N ASP A 145 -4.16 -2.04 7.41
CA ASP A 145 -3.24 -3.16 7.34
C ASP A 145 -2.64 -3.59 8.68
N ILE A 146 -2.93 -2.87 9.77
CA ILE A 146 -2.55 -3.28 11.13
C ILE A 146 -3.68 -4.09 11.78
N GLU A 147 -4.95 -3.83 11.41
CA GLU A 147 -6.09 -4.50 12.04
C GLU A 147 -6.49 -5.82 11.39
N ASP A 148 -6.28 -6.01 10.08
CA ASP A 148 -6.61 -7.28 9.41
C ASP A 148 -5.45 -7.76 8.49
N PRO A 149 -4.44 -8.44 9.06
CA PRO A 149 -3.35 -9.02 8.27
C PRO A 149 -3.88 -10.04 7.24
N PRO A 150 -3.21 -10.20 6.10
CA PRO A 150 -3.64 -11.12 5.04
C PRO A 150 -3.90 -12.53 5.58
N ARG A 151 -5.09 -13.07 5.30
CA ARG A 151 -5.50 -14.40 5.72
C ARG A 151 -4.98 -15.45 4.74
N TYR A 152 -3.70 -15.78 4.84
CA TYR A 152 -3.13 -16.91 4.12
C TYR A 152 -3.54 -18.22 4.80
N THR A 153 -3.97 -19.19 4.01
CA THR A 153 -4.21 -20.56 4.49
C THR A 153 -2.87 -21.26 4.72
N ALA A 154 -2.83 -22.28 5.60
CA ALA A 154 -1.63 -23.11 5.81
C ALA A 154 -1.12 -23.75 4.50
N THR A 155 -2.01 -23.95 3.51
CA THR A 155 -1.70 -24.44 2.16
C THR A 155 -0.89 -23.43 1.33
N SER A 156 -0.96 -22.14 1.68
CA SER A 156 -0.24 -21.04 1.02
C SER A 156 1.21 -20.93 1.54
N GLY A 157 1.92 -22.06 1.61
CA GLY A 157 3.11 -22.29 2.43
C GLY A 157 4.19 -21.20 2.37
N GLN A 158 4.50 -20.64 1.19
CA GLN A 158 5.51 -19.58 1.09
C GLN A 158 5.06 -18.24 1.68
N CYS A 159 3.79 -17.85 1.48
CA CYS A 159 3.25 -16.60 2.02
C CYS A 159 2.99 -16.72 3.52
N TYR A 160 2.52 -17.89 3.95
CA TYR A 160 2.30 -18.21 5.36
C TYR A 160 3.60 -18.28 6.18
N GLN A 161 4.64 -18.94 5.64
CA GLN A 161 5.98 -18.96 6.26
C GLN A 161 6.62 -17.57 6.31
N ALA A 162 6.35 -16.70 5.33
CA ALA A 162 6.86 -15.33 5.34
C ALA A 162 6.28 -14.48 6.48
N LEU A 163 5.12 -14.85 7.04
CA LEU A 163 4.54 -14.23 8.25
C LEU A 163 5.05 -14.88 9.55
N GLY A 164 6.01 -15.79 9.49
CA GLY A 164 6.49 -16.53 10.66
C GLY A 164 5.45 -17.49 11.23
N GLY A 165 4.49 -17.96 10.41
CA GLY A 165 3.39 -18.82 10.87
C GLY A 165 2.32 -18.06 11.65
N TYR A 166 2.20 -16.75 11.46
CA TYR A 166 1.10 -15.97 12.03
C TYR A 166 -0.23 -16.31 11.37
N ASN A 167 -1.19 -16.76 12.18
CA ASN A 167 -2.56 -17.04 11.76
C ASN A 167 -3.45 -15.85 12.12
N ALA A 168 -3.88 -15.10 11.10
CA ALA A 168 -4.72 -13.92 11.26
C ALA A 168 -6.10 -14.22 11.87
N ALA A 169 -6.71 -15.37 11.58
CA ALA A 169 -8.02 -15.74 12.12
C ALA A 169 -7.95 -16.10 13.62
N ARG A 170 -6.83 -16.69 14.05
CA ARG A 170 -6.56 -16.97 15.48
C ARG A 170 -5.96 -15.76 16.21
N GLY A 171 -5.35 -14.84 15.48
CA GLY A 171 -4.55 -13.75 16.06
C GLY A 171 -3.26 -14.24 16.72
N ASP A 172 -2.71 -15.37 16.25
CA ASP A 172 -1.57 -16.01 16.91
C ASP A 172 -0.64 -16.81 15.99
N PHE A 173 0.60 -17.00 16.43
CA PHE A 173 1.64 -17.75 15.75
C PHE A 173 1.51 -19.26 15.98
N ASP A 174 1.84 -20.07 14.97
CA ASP A 174 1.89 -21.53 15.10
C ASP A 174 2.99 -22.01 16.04
N VAL A 175 4.11 -21.29 16.06
CA VAL A 175 5.20 -21.53 17.00
C VAL A 175 5.35 -20.28 17.84
N GLU A 176 5.03 -20.39 19.12
CA GLU A 176 5.13 -19.26 20.03
C GLU A 176 6.57 -19.00 20.45
N TYR A 177 6.84 -17.77 20.89
CA TYR A 177 8.07 -17.50 21.63
C TYR A 177 8.09 -18.38 22.88
N ASP A 178 9.15 -19.17 23.01
CA ASP A 178 9.32 -20.12 24.10
C ASP A 178 8.18 -21.16 24.17
N ASN A 179 8.00 -21.89 23.06
CA ASN A 179 6.91 -22.84 22.82
C ASN A 179 6.84 -24.03 23.81
N TYR A 180 7.84 -24.20 24.66
CA TYR A 180 7.91 -25.30 25.64
C TYR A 180 7.79 -24.80 27.09
N ALA A 181 7.28 -23.58 27.31
CA ALA A 181 7.17 -23.02 28.66
C ALA A 181 6.32 -23.89 29.60
N GLU A 182 5.34 -24.60 29.05
CA GLU A 182 4.39 -25.46 29.73
C GLU A 182 5.03 -26.79 30.19
N ALA A 183 6.19 -27.18 29.62
CA ALA A 183 6.89 -28.42 29.99
C ALA A 183 7.38 -28.43 31.44
N SER A 184 7.66 -27.25 32.02
CA SER A 184 8.01 -27.13 33.44
C SER A 184 6.83 -27.41 34.37
N LEU A 185 5.60 -27.27 33.89
CA LEU A 185 4.39 -27.58 34.66
C LEU A 185 3.99 -29.04 34.52
N SER A 186 4.26 -29.69 33.38
CA SER A 186 3.88 -31.08 33.16
C SER A 186 4.57 -32.08 34.08
N GLN A 187 5.68 -31.68 34.71
CA GLN A 187 6.45 -32.50 35.66
C GLN A 187 6.05 -32.25 37.12
N MET A 188 5.05 -31.41 37.40
CA MET A 188 4.59 -31.17 38.76
C MET A 188 3.59 -32.21 39.23
N GLU A 189 3.90 -32.87 40.33
CA GLU A 189 2.95 -33.69 41.07
C GLU A 189 2.18 -32.81 42.08
N LEU A 190 0.86 -32.75 41.92
CA LEU A 190 -0.05 -31.95 42.74
C LEU A 190 -0.60 -32.72 43.96
N ASP A 191 -0.19 -33.97 44.19
CA ASP A 191 -0.83 -34.84 45.19
C ASP A 191 -0.06 -34.97 46.52
N ILE A 192 0.98 -34.16 46.75
CA ILE A 192 1.89 -34.27 47.92
C ILE A 192 1.27 -33.70 49.22
N TYR A 193 0.09 -33.07 49.16
CA TYR A 193 -0.45 -32.21 50.23
C TYR A 193 -1.14 -32.91 51.42
N LYS A 194 -0.75 -34.12 51.79
CA LYS A 194 -1.42 -34.83 52.90
C LYS A 194 -0.81 -34.61 54.29
N ASN A 195 0.43 -34.09 54.39
CA ASN A 195 1.12 -33.93 55.68
C ASN A 195 1.65 -32.49 55.87
N GLU A 196 1.59 -31.97 57.11
CA GLU A 196 2.05 -30.62 57.51
C GLU A 196 3.57 -30.53 57.81
N ASP A 197 4.39 -31.41 57.22
CA ASP A 197 5.83 -31.44 57.45
C ASP A 197 6.54 -30.19 56.85
N GLU A 198 7.63 -29.72 57.47
CA GLU A 198 8.42 -28.57 56.96
C GLU A 198 8.95 -28.81 55.53
N ASP A 199 9.26 -30.05 55.19
CA ASP A 199 9.65 -30.44 53.82
C ASP A 199 8.51 -30.23 52.81
N CYS A 200 7.25 -30.40 53.23
CA CYS A 200 6.08 -30.10 52.39
C CYS A 200 5.94 -28.59 52.12
N LYS A 201 6.27 -27.72 53.09
CA LYS A 201 6.28 -26.26 52.89
C LYS A 201 7.38 -25.84 51.91
N LEU A 202 8.56 -26.46 51.99
CA LEU A 202 9.66 -26.23 51.05
C LEU A 202 9.26 -26.63 49.62
N ILE A 203 8.67 -27.81 49.45
CA ILE A 203 8.16 -28.30 48.14
C ILE A 203 7.08 -27.36 47.59
N GLN A 204 6.14 -26.93 48.43
CA GLN A 204 5.11 -25.96 48.05
C GLN A 204 5.72 -24.62 47.60
N SER A 205 6.74 -24.12 48.31
CA SER A 205 7.44 -22.89 47.94
C SER A 205 8.17 -23.01 46.59
N LEU A 206 8.76 -24.18 46.31
CA LEU A 206 9.41 -24.49 45.04
C LEU A 206 8.39 -24.53 43.89
N GLN A 207 7.24 -25.18 44.10
CA GLN A 207 6.15 -25.22 43.11
C GLN A 207 5.62 -23.80 42.81
N VAL A 208 5.39 -22.98 43.84
CA VAL A 208 4.99 -21.57 43.68
C VAL A 208 6.06 -20.77 42.91
N ALA A 209 7.35 -21.02 43.14
CA ALA A 209 8.44 -20.40 42.39
C ALA A 209 8.42 -20.80 40.90
N ILE A 210 8.18 -22.08 40.59
CA ILE A 210 8.06 -22.55 39.20
C ILE A 210 6.83 -21.94 38.52
N PHE A 211 5.67 -21.87 39.19
CA PHE A 211 4.49 -21.16 38.66
C PHE A 211 4.78 -19.67 38.41
N SER A 212 5.53 -19.03 39.32
CA SER A 212 5.94 -17.63 39.16
C SER A 212 6.87 -17.45 37.94
N SER A 213 7.81 -18.37 37.73
CA SER A 213 8.66 -18.43 36.55
C SER A 213 7.85 -18.62 35.26
N TYR A 214 6.90 -19.56 35.24
CA TYR A 214 5.99 -19.75 34.11
C TYR A 214 5.18 -18.49 33.79
N ASN A 215 4.61 -17.83 34.80
CA ASN A 215 3.88 -16.58 34.62
C ASN A 215 4.77 -15.45 34.06
N GLN A 216 6.06 -15.41 34.42
CA GLN A 216 7.01 -14.47 33.81
C GLN A 216 7.23 -14.79 32.32
N ARG A 217 7.40 -16.06 31.95
CA ARG A 217 7.54 -16.50 30.56
C ARG A 217 6.30 -16.12 29.72
N LEU A 218 5.09 -16.31 30.25
CA LEU A 218 3.85 -15.88 29.60
C LEU A 218 3.75 -14.36 29.43
N LYS A 219 4.17 -13.58 30.44
CA LYS A 219 4.21 -12.11 30.36
C LYS A 219 5.17 -11.65 29.26
N ASP A 220 6.34 -12.26 29.16
CA ASP A 220 7.30 -11.96 28.10
C ASP A 220 6.78 -12.36 26.71
N ARG A 221 6.13 -13.51 26.60
CA ARG A 221 5.45 -13.96 25.37
C ARG A 221 4.40 -12.94 24.92
N LYS A 222 3.51 -12.51 25.83
CA LYS A 222 2.51 -11.47 25.57
C LYS A 222 3.15 -10.14 25.18
N ARG A 223 4.18 -9.70 25.91
CA ARG A 223 4.92 -8.46 25.62
C ARG A 223 5.50 -8.48 24.20
N ARG A 224 6.12 -9.57 23.78
CA ARG A 224 6.68 -9.72 22.42
C ARG A 224 5.60 -9.69 21.34
N LYS A 225 4.49 -10.39 21.53
CA LYS A 225 3.34 -10.33 20.60
C LYS A 225 2.81 -8.91 20.44
N GLN A 226 2.72 -8.18 21.55
CA GLN A 226 2.25 -6.80 21.54
C GLN A 226 3.22 -5.89 20.77
N ILE A 227 4.53 -6.00 21.00
CA ILE A 227 5.54 -5.27 20.21
C ILE A 227 5.43 -5.60 18.71
N ILE A 228 5.29 -6.88 18.35
CA ILE A 228 5.17 -7.29 16.95
C ILE A 228 3.94 -6.64 16.29
N ARG A 229 2.81 -6.57 17.01
CA ARG A 229 1.57 -5.95 16.55
C ARG A 229 1.70 -4.43 16.45
N ASP A 230 2.11 -3.78 17.54
CA ASP A 230 2.12 -2.32 17.68
C ASP A 230 3.09 -1.64 16.70
N HIS A 231 4.12 -2.38 16.25
CA HIS A 231 5.10 -1.91 15.26
C HIS A 231 4.90 -2.49 13.85
N GLY A 232 3.79 -3.20 13.60
CA GLY A 232 3.48 -3.75 12.28
C GLY A 232 4.51 -4.77 11.76
N LEU A 233 5.21 -5.47 12.66
CA LEU A 233 6.30 -6.39 12.30
C LEU A 233 5.81 -7.72 11.71
N ILE A 234 4.50 -7.99 11.80
CA ILE A 234 3.85 -9.14 11.14
C ILE A 234 4.08 -9.10 9.63
N LEU A 235 4.03 -7.90 9.04
CA LEU A 235 4.21 -7.66 7.60
C LEU A 235 5.51 -6.90 7.32
N ILE A 236 6.64 -7.39 7.84
CA ILE A 236 7.92 -6.67 7.78
C ILE A 236 8.30 -6.17 6.38
N ARG A 237 8.02 -6.92 5.32
CA ARG A 237 8.29 -6.49 3.93
C ARG A 237 7.44 -5.27 3.52
N LYS A 238 6.18 -5.24 3.96
CA LYS A 238 5.28 -4.10 3.72
C LYS A 238 5.74 -2.88 4.51
N THR A 239 6.15 -3.07 5.77
CA THR A 239 6.73 -2.01 6.61
C THR A 239 7.99 -1.42 5.97
N LEU A 240 8.89 -2.27 5.45
CA LEU A 240 10.08 -1.81 4.73
C LEU A 240 9.75 -1.13 3.39
N SER A 241 8.74 -1.61 2.66
CA SER A 241 8.29 -0.96 1.41
C SER A 241 7.61 0.39 1.67
N TRP A 242 6.88 0.53 2.79
CA TRP A 242 6.29 1.80 3.21
C TRP A 242 7.38 2.86 3.42
N LEU A 243 8.53 2.51 4.00
CA LEU A 243 9.66 3.44 4.16
C LEU A 243 10.21 3.98 2.83
N GLN A 244 10.04 3.25 1.72
CA GLN A 244 10.50 3.71 0.40
C GLN A 244 9.76 4.96 -0.08
N ARG A 245 8.56 5.24 0.44
CA ARG A 245 7.79 6.45 0.11
C ARG A 245 8.57 7.72 0.45
N TYR A 246 9.44 7.64 1.45
CA TYR A 246 10.22 8.77 1.95
C TYR A 246 11.57 8.95 1.25
N GLU A 247 11.96 8.07 0.32
CA GLU A 247 13.28 8.10 -0.33
C GLU A 247 13.56 9.41 -1.09
N THR A 248 12.52 10.13 -1.50
CA THR A 248 12.66 11.42 -2.19
C THR A 248 13.23 12.52 -1.29
N THR A 249 13.01 12.46 0.02
CA THR A 249 13.47 13.50 0.96
C THR A 249 14.37 12.98 2.07
N ILE A 250 14.14 11.74 2.53
CA ILE A 250 14.90 11.06 3.56
C ILE A 250 15.74 9.99 2.88
N THR A 251 17.06 10.18 2.85
CA THR A 251 17.96 9.18 2.27
C THR A 251 17.92 7.88 3.07
N LYS A 252 18.12 6.75 2.40
CA LYS A 252 18.15 5.42 3.05
C LYS A 252 19.05 5.37 4.30
N SER A 253 20.24 5.97 4.24
CA SER A 253 21.17 6.05 5.38
C SER A 253 20.65 6.84 6.59
N VAL A 254 19.73 7.77 6.39
CA VAL A 254 19.08 8.51 7.48
C VAL A 254 17.90 7.71 8.00
N SER A 255 17.07 7.16 7.11
CA SER A 255 15.98 6.25 7.48
C SER A 255 16.48 5.11 8.36
N ASP A 256 17.57 4.44 7.97
CA ASP A 256 18.17 3.32 8.72
C ASP A 256 18.62 3.75 10.14
N ARG A 257 19.11 4.98 10.30
CA ARG A 257 19.49 5.54 11.61
C ARG A 257 18.27 5.92 12.45
N VAL A 258 17.20 6.36 11.82
CA VAL A 258 15.96 6.77 12.50
C VAL A 258 15.18 5.55 13.01
N LEU A 259 15.31 4.38 12.36
CA LEU A 259 14.66 3.14 12.81
C LEU A 259 14.95 2.75 14.26
N ILE A 260 16.09 3.16 14.83
CA ILE A 260 16.40 2.90 16.24
C ILE A 260 15.35 3.50 17.19
N PHE A 261 14.72 4.60 16.79
CA PHE A 261 13.70 5.27 17.59
C PHE A 261 12.41 4.46 17.71
N MET A 262 12.16 3.48 16.83
CA MET A 262 11.04 2.54 17.00
C MET A 262 11.12 1.77 18.32
N GLN A 263 12.28 1.68 18.96
CA GLN A 263 12.40 1.05 20.29
C GLN A 263 11.86 1.94 21.43
N LEU A 264 11.72 3.24 21.19
CA LEU A 264 11.42 4.25 22.20
C LEU A 264 10.03 4.88 22.07
N MET A 265 9.34 4.64 20.96
CA MET A 265 8.04 5.25 20.65
C MET A 265 7.10 4.23 20.01
N SER A 266 5.79 4.48 20.05
CA SER A 266 4.82 3.59 19.40
C SER A 266 4.97 3.61 17.86
N GLY A 267 4.40 2.62 17.17
CA GLY A 267 4.37 2.62 15.70
C GLY A 267 3.77 3.92 15.14
N LEU A 268 2.64 4.37 15.69
CA LEU A 268 1.96 5.61 15.26
C LEU A 268 2.82 6.86 15.47
N ASP A 269 3.49 6.96 16.62
CA ASP A 269 4.37 8.11 16.91
C ASP A 269 5.58 8.12 15.96
N PHE A 270 6.11 6.94 15.62
CA PHE A 270 7.19 6.80 14.66
C PHE A 270 6.75 7.19 13.25
N GLU A 271 5.55 6.78 12.83
CA GLU A 271 4.97 7.22 11.55
C GLU A 271 4.83 8.73 11.51
N TYR A 272 4.31 9.35 12.57
CA TYR A 272 4.18 10.80 12.68
C TYR A 272 5.54 11.52 12.57
N LEU A 273 6.58 10.97 13.21
CA LEU A 273 7.94 11.49 13.11
C LEU A 273 8.46 11.42 11.66
N MET A 274 8.28 10.27 10.99
CA MET A 274 8.74 10.06 9.62
C MET A 274 8.02 10.99 8.64
N GLU A 275 6.71 11.16 8.79
CA GLU A 275 5.91 12.08 7.98
C GLU A 275 6.34 13.54 8.20
N GLY A 276 6.59 13.92 9.45
CA GLY A 276 7.11 15.26 9.78
C GLY A 276 8.49 15.52 9.16
N LEU A 277 9.40 14.54 9.21
CA LEU A 277 10.71 14.62 8.55
C LEU A 277 10.58 14.70 7.04
N HIS A 278 9.66 13.92 6.46
CA HIS A 278 9.40 13.93 5.03
C HIS A 278 8.93 15.30 4.57
N HIS A 279 7.91 15.84 5.22
CA HIS A 279 7.35 17.15 4.95
C HIS A 279 8.39 18.27 5.09
N ALA A 280 9.21 18.23 6.16
CA ALA A 280 10.31 19.18 6.33
C ALA A 280 11.31 19.11 5.17
N GLY A 281 11.60 17.90 4.66
CA GLY A 281 12.43 17.68 3.50
C GLY A 281 11.81 18.22 2.20
N GLU A 282 10.51 18.03 1.98
CA GLU A 282 9.77 18.58 0.83
C GLU A 282 9.81 20.11 0.83
N LEU A 283 9.55 20.73 1.99
CA LEU A 283 9.65 22.18 2.16
C LEU A 283 11.07 22.67 1.86
N ARG A 284 12.10 21.96 2.32
CA ARG A 284 13.50 22.31 2.03
C ARG A 284 13.81 22.23 0.53
N GLN A 285 13.36 21.18 -0.15
CA GLN A 285 13.52 21.05 -1.61
C GLN A 285 12.76 22.14 -2.36
N TYR A 286 11.55 22.48 -1.90
CA TYR A 286 10.77 23.56 -2.47
C TYR A 286 11.45 24.92 -2.31
N ILE A 287 11.98 25.23 -1.13
CA ILE A 287 12.75 26.45 -0.87
C ILE A 287 13.98 26.52 -1.77
N LEU A 288 14.76 25.43 -1.87
CA LEU A 288 15.94 25.37 -2.75
C LEU A 288 15.55 25.60 -4.22
N ARG A 289 14.44 25.02 -4.67
CA ARG A 289 13.91 25.26 -6.03
C ARG A 289 13.53 26.72 -6.24
N LEU A 290 12.90 27.37 -5.27
CA LEU A 290 12.56 28.79 -5.37
C LEU A 290 13.81 29.69 -5.38
N GLN A 291 14.82 29.33 -4.59
CA GLN A 291 16.12 30.01 -4.59
C GLN A 291 16.80 29.88 -5.96
N GLU A 292 16.87 28.68 -6.53
CA GLU A 292 17.42 28.45 -7.87
C GLU A 292 16.68 29.28 -8.94
N LEU A 293 15.35 29.33 -8.90
CA LEU A 293 14.58 30.14 -9.85
C LEU A 293 14.93 31.63 -9.73
N ARG A 294 15.09 32.14 -8.50
CA ARG A 294 15.51 33.53 -8.26
C ARG A 294 16.93 33.81 -8.72
N GLU A 295 17.88 32.90 -8.48
CA GLU A 295 19.26 33.01 -8.98
C GLU A 295 19.31 33.06 -10.51
N ASN A 296 18.38 32.39 -11.18
CA ASN A 296 18.22 32.45 -12.63
C ASN A 296 17.42 33.69 -13.11
N GLY A 297 17.12 34.64 -12.22
CA GLY A 297 16.48 35.92 -12.54
C GLY A 297 14.95 35.90 -12.63
N LEU A 298 14.27 34.81 -12.22
CA LEU A 298 12.81 34.74 -12.25
C LEU A 298 12.21 35.44 -11.02
N THR A 299 11.39 36.46 -11.25
CA THR A 299 10.71 37.23 -10.21
C THR A 299 9.21 36.92 -10.10
N CYS A 300 8.61 36.32 -11.14
CA CYS A 300 7.19 36.02 -11.23
C CYS A 300 6.91 34.51 -11.34
N PHE A 301 5.86 34.03 -10.67
CA PHE A 301 5.47 32.61 -10.71
C PHE A 301 5.00 32.13 -12.09
N HIS A 302 4.34 32.98 -12.87
CA HIS A 302 3.83 32.62 -14.20
C HIS A 302 4.97 32.19 -15.15
N SER A 303 6.13 32.85 -15.08
CA SER A 303 7.31 32.52 -15.89
C SER A 303 8.00 31.22 -15.49
N CYS A 304 7.76 30.70 -14.28
CA CYS A 304 8.42 29.48 -13.79
C CYS A 304 8.08 28.24 -14.63
N ARG A 305 6.83 28.12 -15.11
CA ARG A 305 6.39 26.98 -15.93
C ARG A 305 7.11 26.95 -17.27
N LEU A 306 7.23 28.10 -17.94
CA LEU A 306 7.94 28.22 -19.21
C LEU A 306 9.44 27.96 -19.04
N TYR A 307 10.07 28.55 -18.00
CA TYR A 307 11.47 28.31 -17.69
C TYR A 307 11.78 26.82 -17.48
N GLN A 308 10.94 26.11 -16.70
CA GLN A 308 11.13 24.67 -16.45
C GLN A 308 11.03 23.83 -17.73
N LYS A 309 10.11 24.19 -18.65
CA LYS A 309 10.02 23.53 -19.96
C LYS A 309 11.31 23.74 -20.76
N LEU A 310 11.73 25.00 -20.92
CA LEU A 310 12.93 25.34 -21.70
C LEU A 310 14.22 24.78 -21.07
N LYS A 311 14.31 24.73 -19.73
CA LYS A 311 15.42 24.11 -19.02
C LYS A 311 15.50 22.62 -19.33
N ARG A 312 14.37 21.91 -19.27
CA ARG A 312 14.30 20.47 -19.60
C ARG A 312 14.68 20.21 -21.06
N ASP A 313 14.19 21.03 -21.99
CA ASP A 313 14.53 20.92 -23.41
C ASP A 313 16.04 21.12 -23.64
N ARG A 314 16.63 22.14 -22.98
CA ARG A 314 18.07 22.39 -23.01
C ARG A 314 18.89 21.24 -22.43
N GLU A 315 18.48 20.67 -21.31
CA GLU A 315 19.14 19.51 -20.70
C GLU A 315 19.07 18.27 -21.61
N ASN A 316 17.93 18.03 -22.25
CA ASN A 316 17.78 16.94 -23.21
C ASN A 316 18.69 17.14 -24.43
N GLN A 317 18.71 18.34 -25.01
CA GLN A 317 19.63 18.68 -26.09
C GLN A 317 21.11 18.54 -25.68
N GLN A 318 21.46 18.91 -24.45
CA GLN A 318 22.83 18.70 -23.94
C GLN A 318 23.17 17.22 -23.77
N LYS A 319 22.23 16.39 -23.30
CA LYS A 319 22.40 14.93 -23.23
C LYS A 319 22.58 14.33 -24.62
N GLU A 320 21.73 14.70 -25.56
CA GLU A 320 21.84 14.31 -26.97
C GLU A 320 23.19 14.73 -27.55
N ARG A 321 23.60 15.99 -27.37
CA ARG A 321 24.90 16.49 -27.82
C ARG A 321 26.06 15.70 -27.21
N ARG A 322 26.02 15.38 -25.91
CA ARG A 322 27.04 14.53 -25.26
C ARG A 322 27.07 13.13 -25.86
N MET A 323 25.91 12.53 -26.15
CA MET A 323 25.82 11.24 -26.83
C MET A 323 26.38 11.30 -28.26
N TYR A 324 26.06 12.35 -29.04
CA TYR A 324 26.62 12.57 -30.38
C TYR A 324 28.13 12.76 -30.34
N MET A 325 28.66 13.57 -29.42
CA MET A 325 30.10 13.80 -29.27
C MET A 325 30.86 12.59 -28.74
N SER A 326 30.20 11.73 -27.96
CA SER A 326 30.77 10.48 -27.45
C SER A 326 30.82 9.37 -28.50
N ASN A 327 30.12 9.52 -29.63
CA ASN A 327 30.09 8.53 -30.69
C ASN A 327 31.28 8.74 -31.65
N PRO A 328 32.22 7.78 -31.77
CA PRO A 328 33.41 7.90 -32.61
C PRO A 328 33.11 8.17 -34.09
N ALA A 329 31.92 7.80 -34.58
CA ALA A 329 31.51 8.00 -35.97
C ALA A 329 31.34 9.48 -36.36
N TYR A 330 31.14 10.37 -35.39
CA TYR A 330 30.97 11.81 -35.62
C TYR A 330 32.21 12.63 -35.22
N CYS A 331 33.32 11.97 -34.89
CA CYS A 331 34.59 12.63 -34.60
C CYS A 331 35.25 13.07 -35.91
N TRP A 332 35.36 14.39 -36.14
CA TRP A 332 35.99 14.94 -37.35
C TRP A 332 37.43 14.45 -37.59
N ARG A 333 38.13 14.00 -36.54
CA ARG A 333 39.46 13.37 -36.66
C ARG A 333 39.42 12.00 -37.32
N SER A 334 38.37 11.20 -37.10
CA SER A 334 38.20 9.87 -37.70
C SER A 334 37.75 9.93 -39.17
N ILE A 335 37.17 11.05 -39.61
CA ILE A 335 36.73 11.27 -40.99
C ILE A 335 37.93 11.54 -41.93
N LYS A 336 39.03 12.15 -41.43
CA LYS A 336 40.23 12.38 -42.26
C LYS A 336 40.90 11.09 -42.69
N GLU A 337 40.82 10.03 -41.89
CA GLU A 337 41.56 8.78 -42.14
C GLU A 337 40.86 7.87 -43.16
N SER A 338 39.53 7.98 -43.30
CA SER A 338 38.76 7.28 -44.34
C SER A 338 38.80 7.98 -45.70
N VAL A 339 38.96 9.31 -45.73
CA VAL A 339 39.05 10.11 -46.97
C VAL A 339 40.43 9.99 -47.62
N LEU A 340 41.51 9.84 -46.83
CA LEU A 340 42.88 9.68 -47.37
C LEU A 340 43.19 8.28 -47.91
N LYS A 341 42.43 7.24 -47.53
CA LYS A 341 42.71 5.85 -47.93
C LYS A 341 41.91 5.36 -49.14
N ASN A 342 40.86 6.07 -49.56
CA ASN A 342 39.98 5.63 -50.64
C ASN A 342 39.95 6.63 -51.80
N HIS A 343 41.05 6.70 -52.57
CA HIS A 343 41.01 7.26 -53.92
C HIS A 343 40.31 6.28 -54.86
N SER A 344 38.97 6.35 -54.95
CA SER A 344 38.14 6.06 -56.14
C SER A 344 36.73 5.57 -55.75
N ILE A 345 35.77 6.49 -55.63
CA ILE A 345 34.34 6.18 -55.83
C ILE A 345 33.69 7.36 -56.59
N PRO A 346 32.95 7.13 -57.69
CA PRO A 346 32.33 8.19 -58.48
C PRO A 346 31.25 8.93 -57.70
N LEU A 347 31.16 10.25 -57.93
CA LEU A 347 30.08 11.11 -57.47
C LEU A 347 28.74 10.57 -58.00
N ASN A 348 27.93 9.97 -57.11
CA ASN A 348 26.49 9.93 -57.32
C ASN A 348 25.77 10.47 -56.08
N ASN A 349 24.95 11.49 -56.33
CA ASN A 349 24.27 12.31 -55.33
C ASN A 349 23.22 11.52 -54.54
N LYS A 350 23.63 10.90 -53.43
CA LYS A 350 22.73 10.39 -52.37
C LYS A 350 23.23 10.69 -50.95
N LEU A 351 23.69 11.92 -50.69
CA LEU A 351 24.15 12.35 -49.37
C LEU A 351 23.10 13.08 -48.51
N PHE A 352 21.84 13.13 -48.95
CA PHE A 352 20.72 13.69 -48.16
C PHE A 352 19.53 12.73 -48.10
N GLN A 353 19.77 11.53 -47.59
CA GLN A 353 18.74 10.79 -46.87
C GLN A 353 19.35 10.42 -45.52
N ALA A 354 19.06 11.24 -44.52
CA ALA A 354 19.26 10.88 -43.12
C ALA A 354 18.26 9.76 -42.79
N SER A 355 18.56 8.56 -43.26
CA SER A 355 17.94 7.35 -42.75
C SER A 355 18.32 7.28 -41.28
N THR A 356 17.31 7.28 -40.43
CA THR A 356 17.38 6.98 -39.00
C THR A 356 17.98 5.59 -38.82
N VAL A 357 19.31 5.48 -38.85
CA VAL A 357 20.00 4.25 -38.47
C VAL A 357 19.93 4.19 -36.96
N SER A 358 18.87 3.54 -36.49
CA SER A 358 18.84 2.84 -35.21
C SER A 358 20.23 2.26 -34.96
N THR A 359 20.95 2.79 -33.98
CA THR A 359 22.13 2.12 -33.42
C THR A 359 21.61 0.87 -32.70
N TYR A 360 21.36 -0.18 -33.46
CA TYR A 360 21.33 -1.53 -32.94
C TYR A 360 22.69 -1.74 -32.29
N ARG A 361 22.72 -1.78 -30.95
CA ARG A 361 23.81 -2.44 -30.25
C ARG A 361 23.92 -3.81 -30.90
N ARG A 362 25.02 -4.07 -31.62
CA ARG A 362 25.25 -5.38 -32.23
C ARG A 362 25.10 -6.40 -31.10
N SER A 363 24.15 -7.31 -31.26
CA SER A 363 23.97 -8.41 -30.32
C SER A 363 25.29 -9.16 -30.23
N ALA A 364 25.70 -9.52 -29.01
CA ALA A 364 26.87 -10.36 -28.81
C ALA A 364 26.77 -11.60 -29.71
N PRO A 365 27.90 -12.09 -30.26
CA PRO A 365 27.89 -13.24 -31.14
C PRO A 365 27.18 -14.43 -30.48
N PRO A 366 26.50 -15.27 -31.29
CA PRO A 366 25.77 -16.43 -30.79
C PRO A 366 26.68 -17.31 -29.95
N LEU A 367 26.14 -17.87 -28.86
CA LEU A 367 26.88 -18.79 -28.01
C LEU A 367 27.08 -20.10 -28.78
N ASP A 368 28.32 -20.57 -28.87
CA ASP A 368 28.58 -21.93 -29.34
C ASP A 368 28.10 -22.91 -28.27
N ILE A 369 27.11 -23.72 -28.64
CA ILE A 369 26.41 -24.64 -27.74
C ILE A 369 26.78 -26.11 -28.00
N ILE A 370 27.62 -26.38 -29.00
CA ILE A 370 28.02 -27.74 -29.38
C ILE A 370 28.93 -28.31 -28.28
N GLY A 371 28.53 -29.46 -27.70
CA GLY A 371 29.27 -30.13 -26.62
C GLY A 371 28.91 -29.67 -25.20
N LEU A 372 27.96 -28.74 -25.03
CA LEU A 372 27.44 -28.37 -23.71
C LEU A 372 26.41 -29.40 -23.17
N PRO A 373 26.33 -29.61 -21.84
CA PRO A 373 25.37 -30.52 -21.25
C PRO A 373 23.93 -30.14 -21.62
N GLY A 374 23.16 -31.13 -22.09
CA GLY A 374 21.77 -30.97 -22.51
C GLY A 374 21.57 -30.65 -24.00
N TYR A 375 22.64 -30.48 -24.79
CA TYR A 375 22.56 -30.16 -26.22
C TYR A 375 21.80 -31.22 -27.04
N ASP A 376 22.03 -32.50 -26.75
CA ASP A 376 21.44 -33.62 -27.50
C ASP A 376 19.92 -33.72 -27.34
N ARG A 377 19.36 -33.14 -26.27
CA ARG A 377 17.93 -33.17 -25.94
C ARG A 377 17.13 -32.00 -26.52
N LEU A 378 17.79 -31.04 -27.17
CA LEU A 378 17.14 -29.88 -27.80
C LEU A 378 16.76 -30.13 -29.25
N THR A 379 15.62 -29.59 -29.68
CA THR A 379 15.24 -29.53 -31.11
C THR A 379 16.12 -28.53 -31.89
N PRO A 380 16.18 -28.61 -33.23
CA PRO A 380 16.95 -27.66 -34.05
C PRO A 380 16.57 -26.19 -33.81
N ALA A 381 15.28 -25.90 -33.60
CA ALA A 381 14.77 -24.56 -33.29
C ALA A 381 15.20 -24.11 -31.88
N GLU A 382 15.14 -25.00 -30.89
CA GLU A 382 15.58 -24.72 -29.53
C GLU A 382 17.09 -24.49 -29.43
N ARG A 383 17.88 -25.22 -30.22
CA ARG A 383 19.34 -25.01 -30.34
C ARG A 383 19.64 -23.61 -30.86
N GLN A 384 18.96 -23.20 -31.92
CA GLN A 384 19.11 -21.85 -32.48
C GLN A 384 18.70 -20.77 -31.46
N MET A 385 17.61 -21.00 -30.72
CA MET A 385 17.16 -20.08 -29.67
C MET A 385 18.17 -19.99 -28.51
N CYS A 386 18.66 -21.11 -27.98
CA CYS A 386 19.66 -21.14 -26.91
C CYS A 386 20.96 -20.43 -27.33
N SER A 387 21.39 -20.63 -28.58
CA SER A 387 22.57 -19.98 -29.15
C SER A 387 22.39 -18.45 -29.26
N LEU A 388 21.25 -17.98 -29.80
CA LEU A 388 20.95 -16.56 -29.97
C LEU A 388 20.65 -15.82 -28.65
N VAL A 389 20.00 -16.48 -27.70
CA VAL A 389 19.66 -15.92 -26.37
C VAL A 389 20.82 -16.09 -25.38
N ARG A 390 21.85 -16.87 -25.75
CA ARG A 390 23.02 -17.22 -24.93
C ARG A 390 22.59 -17.86 -23.62
N LEU A 391 21.86 -18.97 -23.75
CA LEU A 391 21.43 -19.84 -22.65
C LEU A 391 22.14 -21.19 -22.80
N VAL A 392 22.58 -21.75 -21.67
CA VAL A 392 23.11 -23.11 -21.62
C VAL A 392 21.95 -24.09 -21.86
N PRO A 393 22.09 -25.10 -22.73
CA PRO A 393 21.04 -26.08 -23.04
C PRO A 393 20.35 -26.68 -21.82
N GLU A 394 21.11 -27.13 -20.81
CA GLU A 394 20.56 -27.68 -19.57
C GLU A 394 19.66 -26.69 -18.82
N SER A 395 20.11 -25.45 -18.68
CA SER A 395 19.34 -24.40 -18.00
C SER A 395 18.07 -24.06 -18.77
N TYR A 396 18.11 -24.05 -20.10
CA TYR A 396 16.91 -23.83 -20.90
C TYR A 396 15.88 -24.96 -20.72
N LEU A 397 16.30 -26.23 -20.69
CA LEU A 397 15.41 -27.36 -20.43
C LEU A 397 14.74 -27.26 -19.05
N ASP A 398 15.50 -26.83 -18.04
CA ASP A 398 14.96 -26.55 -16.71
C ASP A 398 13.94 -25.42 -16.72
N PHE A 399 14.24 -24.30 -17.40
CA PHE A 399 13.31 -23.19 -17.52
C PHE A 399 12.05 -23.58 -18.30
N LYS A 400 12.18 -24.32 -19.40
CA LYS A 400 11.06 -24.85 -20.17
C LYS A 400 10.16 -25.70 -19.27
N ARG A 401 10.74 -26.66 -18.53
CA ARG A 401 10.00 -27.52 -17.60
C ARG A 401 9.25 -26.71 -16.55
N ILE A 402 9.92 -25.76 -15.88
CA ILE A 402 9.29 -24.92 -14.84
C ILE A 402 8.11 -24.12 -15.41
N LEU A 403 8.31 -23.46 -16.56
CA LEU A 403 7.28 -22.63 -17.18
C LEU A 403 6.10 -23.48 -17.66
N THR A 404 6.34 -24.63 -18.29
CA THR A 404 5.27 -25.51 -18.77
C THR A 404 4.49 -26.16 -17.62
N THR A 405 5.17 -26.58 -16.53
CA THR A 405 4.50 -27.15 -15.35
C THR A 405 3.61 -26.10 -14.65
N GLU A 406 4.09 -24.87 -14.50
CA GLU A 406 3.30 -23.79 -13.89
C GLU A 406 2.15 -23.33 -14.79
N CYS A 407 2.36 -23.27 -16.11
CA CYS A 407 1.30 -22.96 -17.06
C CYS A 407 0.15 -23.98 -16.99
N LYS A 408 0.48 -25.29 -16.94
CA LYS A 408 -0.50 -26.37 -16.77
C LYS A 408 -1.21 -26.32 -15.42
N ARG A 409 -0.53 -25.91 -14.35
CA ARG A 409 -1.11 -25.85 -13.00
C ARG A 409 -2.12 -24.70 -12.84
N HIS A 410 -1.90 -23.58 -13.51
CA HIS A 410 -2.72 -22.37 -13.37
C HIS A 410 -3.62 -22.06 -14.58
N ASN A 411 -3.73 -22.99 -15.56
CA ASN A 411 -4.42 -22.76 -16.84
C ASN A 411 -4.00 -21.44 -17.51
N GLY A 412 -2.68 -21.20 -17.52
CA GLY A 412 -2.08 -20.00 -18.10
C GLY A 412 -0.99 -19.40 -17.21
N LEU A 413 -0.05 -18.72 -17.85
CA LEU A 413 1.06 -18.07 -17.17
C LEU A 413 1.29 -16.67 -17.75
N LYS A 414 1.22 -15.63 -16.91
CA LYS A 414 1.55 -14.26 -17.35
C LYS A 414 3.07 -14.07 -17.41
N LEU A 415 3.55 -13.24 -18.34
CA LEU A 415 4.98 -12.89 -18.45
C LEU A 415 5.57 -12.34 -17.13
N ALA A 416 4.78 -11.60 -16.34
CA ALA A 416 5.20 -11.11 -15.03
C ALA A 416 5.47 -12.26 -14.04
N GLN A 417 4.65 -13.32 -14.07
CA GLN A 417 4.84 -14.51 -13.23
C GLN A 417 6.02 -15.34 -13.73
N ALA A 418 6.19 -15.48 -15.05
CA ALA A 418 7.36 -16.14 -15.64
C ALA A 418 8.68 -15.50 -15.16
N ARG A 419 8.75 -14.16 -15.08
CA ARG A 419 9.92 -13.42 -14.55
C ARG A 419 10.25 -13.75 -13.09
N THR A 420 9.22 -13.96 -12.26
CA THR A 420 9.43 -14.33 -10.85
C THR A 420 9.87 -15.78 -10.68
N LEU A 421 9.51 -16.66 -11.62
CA LEU A 421 9.78 -18.11 -11.54
C LEU A 421 11.21 -18.46 -11.94
N ILE A 422 11.68 -18.00 -13.10
CA ILE A 422 12.98 -18.43 -13.65
C ILE A 422 14.16 -17.52 -13.26
N LYS A 423 13.91 -16.37 -12.62
CA LYS A 423 14.92 -15.44 -12.03
C LYS A 423 16.15 -15.17 -12.91
N ILE A 424 15.99 -15.12 -14.24
CA ILE A 424 17.05 -14.71 -15.19
C ILE A 424 16.80 -13.29 -15.70
N ASP A 425 17.73 -12.79 -16.53
CA ASP A 425 17.59 -11.50 -17.20
C ASP A 425 16.21 -11.35 -17.87
N VAL A 426 15.64 -10.16 -17.70
CA VAL A 426 14.28 -9.82 -18.11
C VAL A 426 14.07 -9.99 -19.62
N ASN A 427 15.10 -9.71 -20.42
CA ASN A 427 15.04 -9.84 -21.88
C ASN A 427 15.20 -11.30 -22.32
N LYS A 428 16.05 -12.07 -21.64
CA LYS A 428 16.16 -13.52 -21.88
C LYS A 428 14.87 -14.26 -21.54
N THR A 429 14.27 -13.93 -20.39
CA THR A 429 12.96 -14.48 -19.96
C THR A 429 11.89 -14.23 -21.01
N ARG A 430 11.82 -13.01 -21.53
CA ARG A 430 10.88 -12.63 -22.58
C ARG A 430 11.09 -13.45 -23.85
N LYS A 431 12.34 -13.59 -24.33
CA LYS A 431 12.63 -14.38 -25.54
C LYS A 431 12.29 -15.87 -25.39
N VAL A 432 12.54 -16.45 -24.22
CA VAL A 432 12.16 -17.85 -23.93
C VAL A 432 10.64 -18.00 -23.87
N PHE A 433 9.96 -17.09 -23.18
CA PHE A 433 8.51 -17.09 -23.07
C PHE A 433 7.83 -16.91 -24.44
N ASP A 434 8.29 -15.93 -25.24
CA ASP A 434 7.76 -15.65 -26.56
C ASP A 434 8.00 -16.83 -27.53
N PHE A 435 9.14 -17.52 -27.43
CA PHE A 435 9.42 -18.73 -28.22
C PHE A 435 8.48 -19.89 -27.88
N LEU A 436 8.25 -20.16 -26.59
CA LEU A 436 7.31 -21.20 -26.15
C LEU A 436 5.87 -20.86 -26.55
N LEU A 437 5.52 -19.58 -26.51
CA LEU A 437 4.21 -19.08 -26.94
C LEU A 437 4.02 -19.26 -28.45
N GLN A 438 5.07 -19.01 -29.25
CA GLN A 438 5.04 -19.24 -30.70
C GLN A 438 4.80 -20.72 -31.05
N GLU A 439 5.46 -21.66 -30.37
CA GLU A 439 5.22 -23.10 -30.58
C GLU A 439 3.76 -23.50 -30.31
N GLU A 440 3.12 -22.92 -29.28
CA GLU A 440 1.71 -23.20 -28.96
C GLU A 440 0.72 -22.62 -29.98
N PHE A 441 1.02 -21.44 -30.55
CA PHE A 441 0.12 -20.76 -31.49
C PHE A 441 0.39 -21.04 -32.96
N GLU A 442 1.46 -21.75 -33.32
CA GLU A 442 1.81 -22.06 -34.72
C GLU A 442 0.70 -22.83 -35.44
N ASN A 443 0.00 -23.72 -34.73
CA ASN A 443 -1.12 -24.50 -35.28
C ASN A 443 -2.51 -23.97 -34.88
N ALA A 444 -2.57 -22.97 -33.99
CA ALA A 444 -3.83 -22.48 -33.43
C ALA A 444 -4.75 -21.90 -34.50
N GLU A 445 -6.06 -22.16 -34.38
CA GLU A 445 -7.05 -21.51 -35.21
C GLU A 445 -7.41 -20.14 -34.68
N THR A 446 -7.57 -19.19 -35.60
CA THR A 446 -8.00 -17.83 -35.27
C THR A 446 -9.51 -17.71 -35.37
N LEU A 447 -10.08 -16.93 -34.46
CA LEU A 447 -11.49 -16.55 -34.48
C LEU A 447 -11.64 -15.07 -34.83
N LEU A 448 -12.68 -14.76 -35.58
CA LEU A 448 -13.11 -13.39 -35.86
C LEU A 448 -13.79 -12.80 -34.62
N ILE A 449 -13.71 -11.48 -34.43
CA ILE A 449 -14.40 -10.80 -33.31
C ILE A 449 -15.91 -11.11 -33.33
N SER A 450 -16.50 -11.19 -34.52
CA SER A 450 -17.90 -11.54 -34.73
C SER A 450 -18.22 -12.99 -34.34
N GLU A 451 -17.31 -13.94 -34.60
CA GLU A 451 -17.46 -15.36 -34.19
C GLU A 451 -17.34 -15.51 -32.68
N VAL A 452 -16.35 -14.83 -32.08
CA VAL A 452 -16.18 -14.82 -30.62
C VAL A 452 -17.43 -14.25 -29.95
N HIS A 453 -18.01 -13.16 -30.48
CA HIS A 453 -19.25 -12.63 -29.95
C HIS A 453 -20.38 -13.68 -29.98
N MET A 454 -20.59 -14.34 -31.13
CA MET A 454 -21.64 -15.35 -31.29
C MET A 454 -21.46 -16.54 -30.33
N LEU A 455 -20.22 -17.00 -30.13
CA LEU A 455 -19.91 -18.08 -29.19
C LEU A 455 -20.14 -17.67 -27.73
N LEU A 456 -19.76 -16.45 -27.36
CA LEU A 456 -19.97 -15.93 -26.00
C LEU A 456 -21.46 -15.68 -25.72
N GLU A 457 -22.20 -15.15 -26.69
CA GLU A 457 -23.65 -14.94 -26.58
C GLU A 457 -24.40 -16.27 -26.44
N HIS A 458 -24.03 -17.28 -27.23
CA HIS A 458 -24.57 -18.64 -27.09
C HIS A 458 -24.24 -19.24 -25.70
N ARG A 459 -23.01 -19.07 -25.21
CA ARG A 459 -22.63 -19.54 -23.86
C ARG A 459 -23.42 -18.81 -22.76
N LYS A 460 -23.72 -17.53 -22.94
CA LYS A 460 -24.55 -16.74 -22.03
C LYS A 460 -25.99 -17.27 -22.00
N ALA A 461 -26.59 -17.46 -23.17
CA ALA A 461 -27.94 -18.02 -23.30
C ALA A 461 -28.06 -19.42 -22.67
N GLN A 462 -27.03 -20.28 -22.86
CA GLN A 462 -27.00 -21.59 -22.21
C GLN A 462 -26.99 -21.51 -20.67
N ASN A 463 -26.30 -20.51 -20.10
CA ASN A 463 -26.23 -20.31 -18.66
C ASN A 463 -27.55 -19.76 -18.09
N GLU A 464 -28.21 -18.86 -18.83
CA GLU A 464 -29.54 -18.34 -18.48
C GLU A 464 -30.61 -19.46 -18.52
N SER A 465 -30.43 -20.48 -19.35
CA SER A 465 -31.33 -21.64 -19.46
C SER A 465 -31.00 -22.79 -18.49
N ALA A 466 -29.92 -22.70 -17.73
CA ALA A 466 -29.50 -23.75 -16.79
C ALA A 466 -30.25 -23.63 -15.45
N GLU A 467 -30.48 -24.77 -14.79
CA GLU A 467 -31.19 -24.81 -13.49
C GLU A 467 -30.44 -24.08 -12.37
N GLU A 468 -29.10 -24.00 -12.45
CA GLU A 468 -28.24 -23.23 -11.56
C GLU A 468 -27.45 -22.19 -12.38
N GLU A 469 -27.84 -20.92 -12.26
CA GLU A 469 -27.18 -19.80 -12.94
C GLU A 469 -25.80 -19.53 -12.31
N GLN A 470 -24.74 -19.71 -13.09
CA GLN A 470 -23.38 -19.37 -12.66
C GLN A 470 -23.04 -17.93 -13.04
N GLU A 471 -22.44 -17.18 -12.11
CA GLU A 471 -21.91 -15.86 -12.43
C GLU A 471 -20.70 -15.96 -13.37
N PHE A 472 -20.72 -15.20 -14.47
CA PHE A 472 -19.59 -15.14 -15.39
C PHE A 472 -18.44 -14.31 -14.81
N SER A 473 -17.21 -14.73 -15.11
CA SER A 473 -16.02 -13.95 -14.74
C SER A 473 -16.04 -12.53 -15.33
N GLU A 474 -15.37 -11.59 -14.66
CA GLU A 474 -15.20 -10.22 -15.16
C GLU A 474 -14.56 -10.17 -16.56
N VAL A 475 -13.65 -11.11 -16.85
CA VAL A 475 -13.01 -11.25 -18.17
C VAL A 475 -14.03 -11.61 -19.25
N PHE A 476 -14.96 -12.53 -18.95
CA PHE A 476 -16.03 -12.91 -19.87
C PHE A 476 -16.92 -11.72 -20.19
N MET A 477 -17.39 -10.99 -19.18
CA MET A 477 -18.27 -9.81 -19.37
C MET A 477 -17.58 -8.68 -20.15
N LYS A 478 -16.30 -8.41 -19.85
CA LYS A 478 -15.50 -7.43 -20.61
C LYS A 478 -15.31 -7.85 -22.06
N THR A 479 -15.02 -9.14 -22.30
CA THR A 479 -14.81 -9.68 -23.66
C THR A 479 -16.10 -9.62 -24.47
N LEU A 480 -17.24 -10.02 -23.89
CA LEU A 480 -18.55 -9.93 -24.55
C LEU A 480 -18.91 -8.49 -24.91
N THR A 481 -18.65 -7.54 -24.02
CA THR A 481 -18.90 -6.11 -24.26
C THR A 481 -18.02 -5.57 -25.39
N TYR A 482 -16.73 -5.93 -25.38
CA TYR A 482 -15.79 -5.54 -26.43
C TYR A 482 -16.19 -6.12 -27.79
N THR A 483 -16.48 -7.42 -27.85
CA THR A 483 -16.85 -8.08 -29.10
C THR A 483 -18.18 -7.58 -29.64
N ASN A 484 -19.14 -7.24 -28.77
CA ASN A 484 -20.39 -6.60 -29.20
C ASN A 484 -20.15 -5.22 -29.84
N ARG A 485 -19.23 -4.43 -29.28
CA ARG A 485 -18.92 -3.07 -29.77
C ARG A 485 -18.16 -3.10 -31.09
N PHE A 486 -17.25 -4.06 -31.26
CA PHE A 486 -16.32 -4.09 -32.39
C PHE A 486 -16.63 -5.15 -33.46
N ARG A 487 -17.62 -6.03 -33.25
CA ARG A 487 -18.06 -6.95 -34.32
C ARG A 487 -18.47 -6.17 -35.56
N LYS A 488 -17.89 -6.56 -36.70
CA LYS A 488 -18.21 -5.97 -38.01
C LYS A 488 -19.35 -6.69 -38.69
N PHE A 489 -19.60 -7.94 -38.28
CA PHE A 489 -20.60 -8.81 -38.88
C PHE A 489 -21.56 -9.32 -37.80
N LYS A 490 -22.87 -9.22 -38.05
CA LYS A 490 -23.91 -9.64 -37.09
C LYS A 490 -24.54 -10.97 -37.46
N ASN A 491 -24.76 -11.22 -38.75
CA ASN A 491 -25.47 -12.42 -39.21
C ASN A 491 -24.50 -13.60 -39.36
N LYS A 492 -24.92 -14.79 -38.92
CA LYS A 492 -24.11 -16.02 -38.93
C LYS A 492 -23.71 -16.43 -40.34
N GLU A 493 -24.62 -16.28 -41.28
CA GLU A 493 -24.44 -16.61 -42.70
C GLU A 493 -23.36 -15.72 -43.32
N THR A 494 -23.36 -14.42 -42.99
CA THR A 494 -22.33 -13.49 -43.49
C THR A 494 -20.96 -13.71 -42.86
N ILE A 495 -20.90 -14.08 -41.58
CA ILE A 495 -19.63 -14.46 -40.93
C ILE A 495 -19.04 -15.68 -41.64
N SER A 496 -19.86 -16.71 -41.90
CA SER A 496 -19.45 -17.91 -42.61
C SER A 496 -19.01 -17.63 -44.06
N ALA A 497 -19.72 -16.74 -44.75
CA ALA A 497 -19.37 -16.33 -46.13
C ALA A 497 -18.04 -15.58 -46.19
N VAL A 498 -17.79 -14.64 -45.27
CA VAL A 498 -16.52 -13.91 -45.19
C VAL A 498 -15.37 -14.84 -44.83
N ARG A 499 -15.55 -15.75 -43.86
CA ARG A 499 -14.53 -16.76 -43.52
C ARG A 499 -14.21 -17.66 -44.71
N SER A 500 -15.23 -18.16 -45.42
CA SER A 500 -15.03 -19.02 -46.60
C SER A 500 -14.30 -18.29 -47.73
N LEU A 501 -14.64 -17.02 -47.98
CA LEU A 501 -13.97 -16.19 -48.98
C LEU A 501 -12.48 -16.04 -48.69
N LEU A 502 -12.13 -15.74 -47.43
CA LEU A 502 -10.73 -15.54 -47.05
C LEU A 502 -9.95 -16.84 -46.91
N MET A 503 -10.60 -17.95 -46.55
CA MET A 503 -9.97 -19.28 -46.50
C MET A 503 -9.58 -19.80 -47.89
N GLN A 504 -10.26 -19.36 -48.95
CA GLN A 504 -9.89 -19.70 -50.33
C GLN A 504 -8.63 -18.96 -50.79
N LYS A 505 -8.22 -17.90 -50.06
CA LYS A 505 -7.00 -17.15 -50.34
C LYS A 505 -5.83 -17.73 -49.55
N LYS A 506 -4.61 -17.64 -50.11
CA LYS A 506 -3.36 -18.13 -49.48
C LYS A 506 -2.88 -17.20 -48.37
N LEU A 507 -3.75 -16.92 -47.40
CA LEU A 507 -3.48 -16.08 -46.24
C LEU A 507 -3.06 -16.93 -45.05
N HIS A 508 -2.18 -16.39 -44.20
CA HIS A 508 -1.95 -16.98 -42.89
C HIS A 508 -3.21 -16.79 -42.01
N LYS A 509 -3.49 -17.72 -41.08
CA LYS A 509 -4.68 -17.67 -40.21
C LYS A 509 -4.82 -16.31 -39.49
N PHE A 510 -3.71 -15.77 -39.02
CA PHE A 510 -3.65 -14.43 -38.40
C PHE A 510 -4.01 -13.28 -39.36
N GLU A 511 -3.56 -13.35 -40.61
CA GLU A 511 -3.83 -12.31 -41.62
C GLU A 511 -5.30 -12.33 -42.03
N LEU A 512 -5.86 -13.53 -42.20
CA LEU A 512 -7.29 -13.74 -42.45
C LEU A 512 -8.14 -13.07 -41.37
N ALA A 513 -7.85 -13.37 -40.10
CA ALA A 513 -8.61 -12.80 -38.99
C ALA A 513 -8.41 -11.28 -38.88
N SER A 514 -7.19 -10.79 -39.13
CA SER A 514 -6.88 -9.36 -39.05
C SER A 514 -7.58 -8.56 -40.14
N LEU A 515 -7.60 -9.04 -41.38
CA LEU A 515 -8.31 -8.41 -42.50
C LEU A 515 -9.82 -8.34 -42.23
N ALA A 516 -10.41 -9.44 -41.78
CA ALA A 516 -11.85 -9.50 -41.48
C ALA A 516 -12.27 -8.67 -40.25
N ASN A 517 -11.37 -8.45 -39.29
CA ASN A 517 -11.67 -7.66 -38.09
C ASN A 517 -11.47 -6.15 -38.32
N LEU A 518 -10.41 -5.77 -39.03
CA LEU A 518 -10.05 -4.37 -39.29
C LEU A 518 -10.86 -3.78 -40.44
N CYS A 519 -11.17 -4.57 -41.47
CA CYS A 519 -11.85 -4.15 -42.70
C CYS A 519 -11.23 -2.88 -43.33
N PRO A 520 -9.94 -2.90 -43.72
CA PRO A 520 -9.33 -1.76 -44.39
C PRO A 520 -10.01 -1.50 -45.75
N GLU A 521 -9.94 -0.24 -46.21
CA GLU A 521 -10.62 0.21 -47.43
C GLU A 521 -9.66 0.26 -48.64
N THR A 522 -8.37 0.44 -48.39
CA THR A 522 -7.36 0.50 -49.46
C THR A 522 -6.25 -0.55 -49.29
N PRO A 523 -5.64 -1.02 -50.39
CA PRO A 523 -4.47 -1.92 -50.33
C PRO A 523 -3.30 -1.32 -49.53
N GLU A 524 -3.08 0.00 -49.64
CA GLU A 524 -2.05 0.72 -48.89
C GLU A 524 -2.31 0.68 -47.38
N GLU A 525 -3.56 0.92 -46.96
CA GLU A 525 -3.96 0.81 -45.56
C GLU A 525 -3.80 -0.64 -45.05
N ALA A 526 -4.23 -1.63 -45.84
CA ALA A 526 -4.11 -3.04 -45.49
C ALA A 526 -2.64 -3.46 -45.29
N LYS A 527 -1.74 -3.06 -46.19
CA LYS A 527 -0.30 -3.32 -46.07
C LYS A 527 0.35 -2.56 -44.91
N SER A 528 -0.10 -1.33 -44.65
CA SER A 528 0.39 -0.55 -43.49
C SER A 528 -0.03 -1.17 -42.15
N LEU A 529 -1.25 -1.71 -42.06
CA LEU A 529 -1.77 -2.33 -40.83
C LEU A 529 -1.29 -3.77 -40.65
N ILE A 530 -1.04 -4.48 -41.76
CA ILE A 530 -0.60 -5.87 -41.78
C ILE A 530 0.63 -5.97 -42.72
N PRO A 531 1.84 -5.66 -42.23
CA PRO A 531 3.05 -5.63 -43.07
C PRO A 531 3.40 -6.99 -43.71
N SER A 532 2.91 -8.10 -43.16
CA SER A 532 3.15 -9.43 -43.73
C SER A 532 2.40 -9.69 -45.05
N LEU A 533 1.49 -8.80 -45.44
CA LEU A 533 0.84 -8.80 -46.76
C LEU A 533 1.71 -8.18 -47.86
N GLU A 534 2.79 -7.48 -47.51
CA GLU A 534 3.72 -6.92 -48.51
C GLU A 534 4.36 -8.04 -49.33
N GLY A 535 4.21 -7.97 -50.65
CA GLY A 535 4.75 -8.96 -51.59
C GLY A 535 3.98 -10.29 -51.67
N ARG A 536 2.85 -10.44 -50.96
CA ARG A 536 1.98 -11.64 -51.06
C ARG A 536 0.90 -11.55 -52.11
N PHE A 537 0.31 -10.37 -52.30
CA PHE A 537 -0.73 -10.11 -53.29
C PHE A 537 -0.39 -8.84 -54.08
N GLU A 538 -0.76 -8.85 -55.36
CA GLU A 538 -0.79 -7.64 -56.18
C GLU A 538 -1.87 -6.69 -55.65
N ASP A 539 -1.67 -5.39 -55.81
CA ASP A 539 -2.60 -4.38 -55.26
C ASP A 539 -4.02 -4.53 -55.79
N GLU A 540 -4.17 -4.97 -57.04
CA GLU A 540 -5.49 -5.18 -57.66
C GLU A 540 -6.22 -6.40 -57.07
N GLU A 541 -5.50 -7.50 -56.79
CA GLU A 541 -6.10 -8.67 -56.15
C GLU A 541 -6.46 -8.37 -54.69
N LEU A 542 -5.59 -7.64 -53.98
CA LEU A 542 -5.88 -7.23 -52.61
C LEU A 542 -7.10 -6.29 -52.57
N ARG A 543 -7.20 -5.36 -53.51
CA ARG A 543 -8.35 -4.46 -53.63
C ARG A 543 -9.66 -5.23 -53.85
N GLN A 544 -9.65 -6.22 -54.74
CA GLN A 544 -10.82 -7.07 -54.96
C GLN A 544 -11.27 -7.80 -53.67
N ILE A 545 -10.32 -8.33 -52.90
CA ILE A 545 -10.62 -8.99 -51.61
C ILE A 545 -11.24 -8.00 -50.62
N LEU A 546 -10.73 -6.78 -50.55
CA LEU A 546 -11.27 -5.74 -49.66
C LEU A 546 -12.68 -5.31 -50.09
N ASP A 547 -12.90 -5.10 -51.39
CA ASP A 547 -14.21 -4.73 -51.94
C ASP A 547 -15.27 -5.82 -51.66
N ASP A 548 -14.89 -7.09 -51.78
CA ASP A 548 -15.76 -8.21 -51.43
C ASP A 548 -16.11 -8.21 -49.93
N ILE A 549 -15.15 -7.95 -49.04
CA ILE A 549 -15.40 -7.82 -47.59
C ILE A 549 -16.34 -6.65 -47.30
N GLN A 550 -16.13 -5.48 -47.91
CA GLN A 550 -16.97 -4.30 -47.71
C GLN A 550 -18.39 -4.55 -48.24
N THR A 551 -18.53 -5.25 -49.36
CA THR A 551 -19.83 -5.66 -49.90
C THR A 551 -20.56 -6.58 -48.93
N LYS A 552 -19.89 -7.58 -48.34
CA LYS A 552 -20.50 -8.44 -47.32
C LYS A 552 -20.83 -7.69 -46.03
N ARG A 553 -20.14 -6.60 -45.72
CA ARG A 553 -20.42 -5.73 -44.57
C ARG A 553 -21.64 -4.84 -44.80
N SER A 554 -21.82 -4.28 -46.00
CA SER A 554 -22.95 -3.41 -46.32
C SER A 554 -24.28 -4.17 -46.44
N LEU A 555 -24.25 -5.42 -46.93
CA LEU A 555 -25.42 -6.30 -47.08
C LEU A 555 -26.06 -6.78 -45.77
N GLN A 556 -25.57 -6.33 -44.61
CA GLN A 556 -26.07 -6.73 -43.28
C GLN A 556 -26.95 -5.69 -42.60
N TYR A 557 -27.19 -4.55 -43.25
CA TYR A 557 -28.03 -3.46 -42.77
C TYR A 557 -29.41 -3.47 -43.40
#